data_AF-A0A1Z4RBF5-F1
#
_entry.id   AF-A0A1Z4RBF5-F1
#
_cell.length_a   1.000
_cell.length_b   1.000
_cell.length_c   1.000
_cell.angle_alpha   90.00
_cell.angle_beta   90.00
_cell.angle_gamma   90.00
#
_symmetry.space_group_name_H-M   'P 1'
#
loop_
_entity.id
_entity.type
_entity.pdbx_description
1 polymer ?
#
loop_
_entity_poly.entity_id
_entity_poly.type
_entity_poly.pdbx_seq_one_letter_code
_entity_poly.pdbx_strand_id
1 'polypeptide(L)'
;MRLRKVFCTTKQLGLVTYCIPISPGKSRIIAQFPRNLAKTLHRFTPRWWNHITERNLVLDGDMVLLQQQEYLLQQRQSLGSWKTAYKMPTSADRLVIEFRQWFDKYAQGKLPWDKVGINALGYTKINPNREEVLNRYKQHTQHCSSCRGALKNIQNLQLFLLAYFVVVVTIVALIPDASRVQIGIPLAISALLGLGIYAILKLWLEPKFYFIDYIHAEK
;
A
#
# COMPACT_ATOMS: atom_id res chain seq x y z
N MET A 1 -21.74 -6.01 -25.00
CA MET A 1 -22.59 -5.07 -24.24
C MET A 1 -21.88 -3.71 -24.15
N ARG A 2 -22.25 -2.74 -24.99
CA ARG A 2 -21.72 -1.36 -24.95
C ARG A 2 -22.52 -0.59 -23.89
N LEU A 3 -21.93 -0.34 -22.72
CA LEU A 3 -22.51 0.56 -21.73
C LEU A 3 -22.54 1.97 -22.34
N ARG A 4 -23.75 2.46 -22.68
CA ARG A 4 -23.96 3.88 -23.06
C ARG A 4 -23.53 4.74 -21.87
N LYS A 5 -22.56 5.63 -22.07
CA LYS A 5 -22.20 6.67 -21.10
C LYS A 5 -23.33 7.68 -21.03
N VAL A 6 -24.29 7.46 -20.15
CA VAL A 6 -25.14 8.55 -19.63
C VAL A 6 -24.23 9.35 -18.72
N PHE A 7 -23.72 10.48 -19.19
CA PHE A 7 -22.93 11.38 -18.36
C PHE A 7 -23.88 12.04 -17.35
N CYS A 8 -23.90 11.53 -16.13
CA CYS A 8 -24.42 12.29 -15.00
C CYS A 8 -23.50 13.52 -14.82
N THR A 9 -24.07 14.72 -14.89
CA THR A 9 -23.38 16.01 -14.76
C THR A 9 -22.96 16.32 -13.33
N THR A 10 -23.49 15.58 -12.35
CA THR A 10 -23.12 15.75 -10.94
C THR A 10 -21.76 15.12 -10.65
N LYS A 11 -21.02 15.80 -9.78
CA LYS A 11 -19.72 15.35 -9.27
C LYS A 11 -19.91 14.04 -8.48
N GLN A 12 -19.33 12.94 -8.95
CA GLN A 12 -19.47 11.61 -8.38
C GLN A 12 -18.10 10.97 -8.11
N LEU A 13 -17.98 10.40 -6.92
CA LEU A 13 -16.87 9.57 -6.47
C LEU A 13 -17.47 8.29 -5.87
N GLY A 14 -16.93 7.14 -6.26
CA GLY A 14 -17.31 5.85 -5.70
C GLY A 14 -16.09 5.09 -5.21
N LEU A 15 -16.34 4.16 -4.31
CA LEU A 15 -15.40 3.13 -3.88
C LEU A 15 -16.09 1.78 -4.07
N VAL A 16 -15.48 0.92 -4.87
CA VAL A 16 -15.91 -0.47 -5.05
C VAL A 16 -14.80 -1.35 -4.50
N THR A 17 -15.10 -2.07 -3.42
CA THR A 17 -14.12 -2.92 -2.74
C THR A 17 -14.64 -4.34 -2.62
N TYR A 18 -13.83 -5.31 -3.05
CA TYR A 18 -14.05 -6.72 -2.83
C TYR A 18 -12.99 -7.25 -1.86
N CYS A 19 -13.43 -7.93 -0.81
CA CYS A 19 -12.57 -8.66 0.11
C CYS A 19 -12.79 -10.15 -0.11
N ILE A 20 -11.79 -10.82 -0.68
CA ILE A 20 -11.90 -12.22 -1.09
C ILE A 20 -11.04 -13.06 -0.15
N PRO A 21 -11.61 -13.97 0.64
CA PRO A 21 -10.84 -14.85 1.50
C PRO A 21 -9.98 -15.80 0.64
N ILE A 22 -8.68 -15.88 0.92
CA ILE A 22 -7.73 -16.73 0.17
C ILE A 22 -7.14 -17.85 1.03
N SER A 23 -7.07 -17.64 2.34
CA SER A 23 -6.74 -18.64 3.35
C SER A 23 -7.24 -18.15 4.71
N PRO A 24 -7.34 -19.01 5.74
CA PRO A 24 -7.61 -18.56 7.10
C PRO A 24 -6.70 -17.38 7.50
N GLY A 25 -7.30 -16.33 8.06
CA GLY A 25 -6.60 -15.11 8.46
C GLY A 25 -6.06 -14.22 7.32
N LYS A 26 -6.30 -14.56 6.05
CA LYS A 26 -5.83 -13.77 4.89
C LYS A 26 -6.93 -13.52 3.88
N SER A 27 -7.09 -12.25 3.51
CA SER A 27 -8.02 -11.80 2.48
C SER A 27 -7.29 -10.97 1.44
N ARG A 28 -7.64 -11.14 0.17
CA ARG A 28 -7.23 -10.27 -0.92
C ARG A 28 -8.24 -9.13 -1.05
N ILE A 29 -7.74 -7.90 -1.05
CA ILE A 29 -8.56 -6.70 -1.30
C ILE A 29 -8.38 -6.28 -2.76
N ILE A 30 -9.49 -6.06 -3.45
CA ILE A 30 -9.55 -5.47 -4.78
C ILE A 30 -10.39 -4.20 -4.69
N ALA A 31 -9.73 -3.04 -4.82
CA ALA A 31 -10.39 -1.74 -4.68
C ALA A 31 -10.30 -0.92 -5.97
N GLN A 32 -11.45 -0.41 -6.42
CA GLN A 32 -11.58 0.51 -7.54
C GLN A 32 -12.21 1.82 -7.06
N PHE A 33 -11.63 2.95 -7.49
CA PHE A 33 -12.08 4.29 -7.14
C PHE A 33 -12.63 4.99 -8.40
N PRO A 34 -13.84 4.61 -8.88
CA PRO A 34 -14.45 5.30 -10.01
C PRO A 34 -14.76 6.75 -9.66
N ARG A 35 -14.40 7.68 -10.54
CA ARG A 35 -14.70 9.11 -10.38
C ARG A 35 -14.91 9.81 -11.71
N ASN A 36 -15.82 10.79 -11.74
CA ASN A 36 -16.02 11.67 -12.89
C ASN A 36 -15.43 13.09 -12.67
N LEU A 37 -14.61 13.26 -11.62
CA LEU A 37 -14.04 14.52 -11.16
C LEU A 37 -12.54 14.61 -11.38
N ALA A 38 -12.03 15.85 -11.43
CA ALA A 38 -10.60 16.17 -11.50
C ALA A 38 -9.84 15.33 -12.55
N LYS A 39 -10.49 15.05 -13.69
CA LYS A 39 -10.00 14.13 -14.72
C LYS A 39 -8.63 14.54 -15.27
N THR A 40 -8.42 15.84 -15.44
CA THR A 40 -7.15 16.42 -15.91
C THR A 40 -6.02 16.18 -14.91
N LEU A 41 -6.22 16.53 -13.63
CA LEU A 41 -5.22 16.30 -12.58
C LEU A 41 -4.85 14.81 -12.49
N HIS A 42 -5.86 13.92 -12.47
CA HIS A 42 -5.63 12.48 -12.43
C HIS A 42 -4.88 11.93 -13.65
N ARG A 43 -4.98 12.59 -14.81
CA ARG A 43 -4.27 12.18 -16.02
C ARG A 43 -2.76 12.46 -15.90
N PHE A 44 -2.38 13.51 -15.18
CA PHE A 44 -0.97 13.89 -14.98
C PHE A 44 -0.33 13.19 -13.78
N THR A 45 -1.11 12.83 -12.76
CA THR A 45 -0.59 12.08 -11.61
C THR A 45 -0.31 10.62 -12.00
N PRO A 46 0.93 10.14 -11.88
CA PRO A 46 1.23 8.73 -12.13
C PRO A 46 0.42 7.83 -11.19
N ARG A 47 -0.11 6.73 -11.71
CA ARG A 47 -0.93 5.79 -10.92
C ARG A 47 -0.25 5.30 -9.64
N TRP A 48 1.04 5.02 -9.71
CA TRP A 48 1.82 4.55 -8.56
C TRP A 48 1.91 5.59 -7.44
N TRP A 49 1.85 6.89 -7.76
CA TRP A 49 1.89 7.96 -6.76
C TRP A 49 0.68 7.87 -5.85
N ASN A 50 -0.53 7.85 -6.42
CA ASN A 50 -1.78 7.67 -5.66
C ASN A 50 -1.77 6.36 -4.84
N HIS A 51 -1.18 5.28 -5.37
CA HIS A 51 -1.06 4.03 -4.61
C HIS A 51 -0.22 4.21 -3.33
N ILE A 52 0.97 4.83 -3.41
CA ILE A 52 1.87 4.96 -2.25
C ILE A 52 1.46 6.07 -1.28
N THR A 53 0.78 7.13 -1.76
CA THR A 53 0.41 8.29 -0.93
C THR A 53 -0.97 8.17 -0.29
N GLU A 54 -1.93 7.53 -0.96
CA GLU A 54 -3.31 7.47 -0.49
C GLU A 54 -3.71 6.04 -0.15
N ARG A 55 -3.63 5.11 -1.12
CA ARG A 55 -4.24 3.78 -0.95
C ARG A 55 -3.53 2.92 0.08
N ASN A 56 -2.21 2.82 -0.03
CA ASN A 56 -1.43 2.05 0.94
C ASN A 56 -1.55 2.66 2.34
N LEU A 57 -1.63 3.99 2.45
CA LEU A 57 -1.78 4.66 3.75
C LEU A 57 -3.06 4.23 4.47
N VAL A 58 -4.20 4.18 3.76
CA VAL A 58 -5.47 3.70 4.31
C VAL A 58 -5.38 2.23 4.72
N LEU A 59 -4.82 1.38 3.85
CA LEU A 59 -4.67 -0.04 4.13
C LEU A 59 -3.75 -0.31 5.33
N ASP A 60 -2.64 0.43 5.46
CA ASP A 60 -1.71 0.27 6.57
C ASP A 60 -2.36 0.65 7.90
N GLY A 61 -3.23 1.67 7.91
CA GLY A 61 -3.98 2.07 9.09
C GLY A 61 -4.98 1.01 9.57
N ASP A 62 -5.64 0.32 8.65
CA ASP A 62 -6.65 -0.69 9.02
C ASP A 62 -6.01 -2.04 9.35
N MET A 63 -4.92 -2.42 8.69
CA MET A 63 -4.40 -3.79 8.72
C MET A 63 -3.98 -4.28 10.10
N VAL A 64 -3.34 -3.41 10.89
CA VAL A 64 -2.96 -3.72 12.28
C VAL A 64 -4.21 -3.95 13.15
N LEU A 65 -5.23 -3.10 12.99
CA LEU A 65 -6.46 -3.20 13.77
C LEU A 65 -7.27 -4.44 13.38
N LEU A 66 -7.40 -4.71 12.08
CA LEU A 66 -8.13 -5.86 11.56
C LEU A 66 -7.50 -7.18 12.03
N GLN A 67 -6.17 -7.27 12.04
CA GLN A 67 -5.48 -8.45 12.55
C GLN A 67 -5.74 -8.65 14.05
N GLN A 68 -5.66 -7.58 14.84
CA GLN A 68 -5.92 -7.63 16.27
C GLN A 68 -7.39 -8.03 16.56
N GLN A 69 -8.34 -7.47 15.81
CA GLN A 69 -9.75 -7.79 15.93
C GLN A 69 -10.04 -9.25 15.60
N GLU A 70 -9.47 -9.77 14.51
CA GLU A 70 -9.63 -11.18 14.14
C GLU A 70 -9.04 -12.11 15.20
N TYR A 71 -7.85 -11.79 15.72
CA TYR A 71 -7.23 -12.55 16.80
C TYR A 71 -8.10 -12.60 18.07
N LEU A 72 -8.58 -11.44 18.53
CA LEU A 72 -9.43 -11.36 19.72
C LEU A 72 -10.77 -12.06 19.51
N LEU A 73 -11.35 -11.95 18.31
CA LEU A 73 -12.58 -12.64 17.97
C LEU A 73 -12.41 -14.15 18.03
N GLN A 74 -11.33 -14.70 17.46
CA GLN A 74 -11.05 -16.13 17.49
C GLN A 74 -10.87 -16.64 18.93
N GLN A 75 -10.16 -15.90 19.79
CA GLN A 75 -10.03 -16.24 21.21
C GLN A 75 -11.36 -16.19 21.98
N ARG A 76 -12.22 -15.22 21.67
CA ARG A 76 -13.54 -15.09 22.32
C ARG A 76 -14.52 -16.14 21.79
N GLN A 77 -14.45 -16.49 20.52
CA GLN A 77 -15.33 -17.48 19.90
C GLN A 77 -15.09 -18.90 20.42
N SER A 78 -13.85 -19.25 20.79
CA SER A 78 -13.59 -20.51 21.50
C SER A 78 -14.27 -20.58 22.88
N LEU A 79 -14.69 -19.43 23.42
CA LEU A 79 -15.31 -19.29 24.74
C LEU A 79 -16.81 -18.90 24.66
N GLY A 80 -17.36 -18.60 23.47
CA GLY A 80 -18.73 -18.11 23.34
C GLY A 80 -19.09 -17.54 21.96
N SER A 81 -20.20 -16.80 21.89
CA SER A 81 -20.69 -16.19 20.64
C SER A 81 -19.93 -14.90 20.29
N TRP A 82 -19.84 -14.55 18.99
CA TRP A 82 -19.31 -13.25 18.54
C TRP A 82 -20.04 -12.05 19.20
N LYS A 83 -21.28 -12.26 19.66
CA LYS A 83 -22.08 -11.26 20.37
C LYS A 83 -21.42 -10.74 21.65
N THR A 84 -20.53 -11.52 22.28
CA THR A 84 -19.77 -11.09 23.47
C THR A 84 -18.40 -10.51 23.12
N ALA A 85 -17.95 -10.63 21.88
CA ALA A 85 -16.69 -10.07 21.40
C ALA A 85 -16.82 -8.60 20.98
N TYR A 86 -17.98 -8.21 20.43
CA TYR A 86 -18.24 -6.85 19.95
C TYR A 86 -19.11 -6.05 20.93
N LYS A 87 -18.79 -4.76 21.06
CA LYS A 87 -19.69 -3.76 21.67
C LYS A 87 -20.28 -2.92 20.53
N MET A 88 -21.58 -3.06 20.28
CA MET A 88 -22.31 -2.39 19.18
C MET A 88 -23.56 -1.70 19.72
N PRO A 89 -23.40 -0.63 20.54
CA PRO A 89 -24.51 -0.06 21.29
C PRO A 89 -25.40 0.87 20.45
N THR A 90 -24.99 1.22 19.22
CA THR A 90 -25.66 2.27 18.44
C THR A 90 -26.35 1.74 17.19
N SER A 91 -27.27 2.52 16.64
CA SER A 91 -27.92 2.21 15.36
C SER A 91 -26.94 2.17 14.16
N ALA A 92 -25.79 2.85 14.26
CA ALA A 92 -24.75 2.83 13.24
C ALA A 92 -24.14 1.43 13.04
N ASP A 93 -24.18 0.60 14.08
CA ASP A 93 -23.62 -0.76 14.06
C ASP A 93 -24.54 -1.78 13.37
N ARG A 94 -25.76 -1.39 13.00
CA ARG A 94 -26.80 -2.29 12.49
C ARG A 94 -26.32 -3.14 11.33
N LEU A 95 -25.56 -2.57 10.38
CA LEU A 95 -25.06 -3.32 9.23
C LEU A 95 -24.13 -4.47 9.64
N VAL A 96 -23.30 -4.26 10.67
CA VAL A 96 -22.40 -5.29 11.20
C VAL A 96 -23.21 -6.41 11.88
N ILE A 97 -24.23 -6.03 12.65
CA ILE A 97 -25.13 -6.99 13.32
C ILE A 97 -25.87 -7.86 12.29
N GLU A 98 -26.52 -7.24 11.31
CA GLU A 98 -27.30 -7.93 10.28
C GLU A 98 -26.40 -8.84 9.43
N PHE A 99 -25.18 -8.38 9.08
CA PHE A 99 -24.20 -9.20 8.38
C PHE A 99 -23.80 -10.45 9.18
N ARG A 100 -23.50 -10.29 10.47
CA ARG A 100 -23.12 -11.41 11.34
C ARG A 100 -24.27 -12.41 11.53
N GLN A 101 -25.49 -11.93 11.73
CA GLN A 101 -26.68 -12.79 11.82
C GLN A 101 -26.95 -13.54 10.50
N TRP A 102 -26.81 -12.85 9.36
CA TRP A 102 -26.89 -13.48 8.05
C TRP A 102 -25.81 -14.56 7.88
N PHE A 103 -24.57 -14.27 8.28
CA PHE A 103 -23.46 -15.21 8.18
C PHE A 103 -23.64 -16.45 9.08
N ASP A 104 -24.15 -16.28 10.29
CA ASP A 104 -24.54 -17.41 11.16
C ASP A 104 -25.65 -18.24 10.51
N LYS A 105 -26.72 -17.59 10.02
CA LYS A 105 -27.90 -18.28 9.49
C LYS A 105 -27.61 -19.04 8.20
N TYR A 106 -26.86 -18.45 7.26
CA TYR A 106 -26.69 -18.99 5.92
C TYR A 106 -25.32 -19.64 5.67
N ALA A 107 -24.30 -19.30 6.48
CA ALA A 107 -22.96 -19.87 6.36
C ALA A 107 -22.49 -20.59 7.64
N GLN A 108 -23.37 -20.79 8.64
CA GLN A 108 -23.04 -21.49 9.89
C GLN A 108 -21.87 -20.84 10.64
N GLY A 109 -21.67 -19.54 10.46
CA GLY A 109 -20.61 -18.77 11.11
C GLY A 109 -19.19 -19.12 10.63
N LYS A 110 -19.02 -19.87 9.54
CA LYS A 110 -17.69 -20.26 9.03
C LYS A 110 -17.61 -20.26 7.51
N LEU A 111 -16.42 -20.01 6.99
CA LEU A 111 -16.13 -20.23 5.57
C LEU A 111 -15.89 -21.73 5.31
N PRO A 112 -16.33 -22.27 4.16
CA PRO A 112 -16.22 -23.69 3.85
C PRO A 112 -14.81 -24.05 3.33
N TRP A 113 -13.79 -23.86 4.18
CA TRP A 113 -12.39 -24.12 3.83
C TRP A 113 -12.13 -25.58 3.45
N ASP A 114 -12.84 -26.51 4.08
CA ASP A 114 -12.83 -27.94 3.81
C ASP A 114 -13.23 -28.25 2.35
N LYS A 115 -14.20 -27.53 1.79
CA LYS A 115 -14.65 -27.71 0.41
C LYS A 115 -13.60 -27.31 -0.63
N VAL A 116 -12.60 -26.53 -0.24
CA VAL A 116 -11.49 -26.11 -1.10
C VAL A 116 -10.16 -26.76 -0.68
N GLY A 117 -10.22 -27.83 0.13
CA GLY A 117 -9.05 -28.60 0.55
C GLY A 117 -8.13 -27.85 1.53
N ILE A 118 -8.61 -26.77 2.15
CA ILE A 118 -7.85 -26.00 3.13
C ILE A 118 -8.23 -26.49 4.52
N ASN A 119 -7.32 -27.22 5.16
CA ASN A 119 -7.43 -27.56 6.57
C ASN A 119 -7.14 -26.30 7.40
N ALA A 120 -8.20 -25.66 7.90
CA ALA A 120 -8.09 -24.56 8.85
C ALA A 120 -7.66 -25.09 10.23
N LEU A 121 -6.42 -25.57 10.33
CA LEU A 121 -5.84 -26.04 11.58
C LEU A 121 -5.29 -24.86 12.37
N GLY A 122 -6.08 -24.44 13.37
CA GLY A 122 -5.61 -23.60 14.46
C GLY A 122 -5.80 -22.09 14.27
N TYR A 123 -5.85 -21.43 15.42
CA TYR A 123 -5.95 -19.99 15.59
C TYR A 123 -4.89 -19.27 14.78
N THR A 124 -5.27 -18.16 14.15
CA THR A 124 -4.30 -17.29 13.49
C THR A 124 -3.47 -16.64 14.58
N LYS A 125 -2.21 -17.06 14.76
CA LYS A 125 -1.31 -16.40 15.70
C LYS A 125 -1.17 -14.94 15.27
N ILE A 126 -1.27 -14.03 16.23
CA ILE A 126 -0.97 -12.63 15.95
C ILE A 126 0.49 -12.52 15.51
N ASN A 127 0.74 -11.75 14.45
CA ASN A 127 2.09 -11.46 14.02
C ASN A 127 2.48 -10.11 14.62
N PRO A 128 3.34 -10.07 15.66
CA PRO A 128 3.76 -8.81 16.26
C PRO A 128 4.72 -8.03 15.34
N ASN A 129 5.28 -8.67 14.30
CA ASN A 129 6.19 -8.02 13.39
C ASN A 129 5.45 -7.13 12.39
N ARG A 130 5.41 -5.84 12.70
CA ARG A 130 4.76 -4.82 11.86
C ARG A 130 5.38 -4.71 10.47
N GLU A 131 6.68 -4.99 10.29
CA GLU A 131 7.33 -4.98 8.98
C GLU A 131 6.82 -6.09 8.06
N GLU A 132 6.36 -7.20 8.63
CA GLU A 132 5.73 -8.28 7.87
C GLU A 132 4.26 -7.95 7.58
N VAL A 133 3.54 -7.43 8.58
CA VAL A 133 2.11 -7.09 8.48
C VAL A 133 1.89 -5.93 7.51
N LEU A 134 2.75 -4.92 7.50
CA LEU A 134 2.67 -3.74 6.64
C LEU A 134 3.63 -3.82 5.44
N ASN A 135 3.97 -5.03 5.01
CA ASN A 135 4.87 -5.25 3.89
C ASN A 135 4.17 -4.94 2.55
N ARG A 136 4.21 -3.65 2.18
CA ARG A 136 3.67 -3.15 0.90
C ARG A 136 4.28 -3.85 -0.30
N TYR A 137 5.55 -4.26 -0.23
CA TYR A 137 6.21 -4.91 -1.34
C TYR A 137 5.55 -6.25 -1.68
N LYS A 138 5.39 -7.10 -0.66
CA LYS A 138 4.79 -8.43 -0.80
C LYS A 138 3.31 -8.36 -1.12
N GLN A 139 2.58 -7.42 -0.52
CA GLN A 139 1.14 -7.30 -0.67
C GLN A 139 0.74 -6.65 -2.00
N HIS A 140 1.53 -5.71 -2.51
CA HIS A 140 1.14 -4.88 -3.65
C HIS A 140 2.26 -4.61 -4.65
N THR A 141 3.40 -4.04 -4.23
CA THR A 141 4.39 -3.48 -5.17
C THR A 141 4.85 -4.52 -6.20
N GLN A 142 5.18 -5.75 -5.78
CA GLN A 142 5.66 -6.79 -6.70
C GLN A 142 4.62 -7.26 -7.72
N HIS A 143 3.32 -7.12 -7.39
CA HIS A 143 2.18 -7.55 -8.21
C HIS A 143 1.61 -6.42 -9.07
N CYS A 144 1.84 -5.16 -8.70
CA CYS A 144 1.35 -4.00 -9.43
C CYS A 144 2.37 -3.53 -10.47
N SER A 145 2.07 -3.68 -11.76
CA SER A 145 2.97 -3.26 -12.85
C SER A 145 3.41 -1.79 -12.76
N SER A 146 2.50 -0.89 -12.35
CA SER A 146 2.81 0.53 -12.19
C SER A 146 3.77 0.80 -11.03
N CYS A 147 3.59 0.15 -9.89
CA CYS A 147 4.45 0.36 -8.71
C CYS A 147 5.79 -0.35 -8.87
N ARG A 148 5.79 -1.59 -9.38
CA ARG A 148 7.01 -2.33 -9.72
C ARG A 148 7.86 -1.59 -10.74
N GLY A 149 7.23 -1.06 -11.80
CA GLY A 149 7.91 -0.27 -12.82
C GLY A 149 8.51 1.02 -12.24
N ALA A 150 7.76 1.73 -11.39
CA ALA A 150 8.26 2.93 -10.72
C ALA A 150 9.46 2.62 -9.81
N LEU A 151 9.37 1.58 -8.98
CA LEU A 151 10.47 1.16 -8.10
C LEU A 151 11.73 0.80 -8.91
N LYS A 152 11.57 0.02 -10.00
CA LYS A 152 12.68 -0.33 -10.89
C LYS A 152 13.33 0.91 -11.51
N ASN A 153 12.52 1.87 -11.97
CA ASN A 153 13.04 3.10 -12.57
C ASN A 153 13.77 3.97 -11.53
N ILE A 154 13.27 4.03 -10.29
CA ILE A 154 13.94 4.73 -9.18
C ILE A 154 15.30 4.09 -8.91
N GLN A 155 15.37 2.77 -8.83
CA GLN A 155 16.63 2.04 -8.60
C GLN A 155 17.64 2.22 -9.76
N ASN A 156 17.16 2.20 -11.00
CA ASN A 156 18.00 2.48 -12.16
C ASN A 156 18.53 3.92 -12.16
N LEU A 157 17.67 4.90 -11.80
CA LEU A 157 18.07 6.29 -11.68
C LEU A 157 19.07 6.50 -10.55
N GLN A 158 18.90 5.83 -9.42
CA GLN A 158 19.86 5.83 -8.32
C GLN A 158 21.25 5.33 -8.80
N LEU A 159 21.29 4.20 -9.51
CA LEU A 159 22.54 3.67 -10.08
C LEU A 159 23.18 4.66 -11.05
N PHE A 160 22.38 5.26 -11.94
CA PHE A 160 22.85 6.25 -12.89
C PHE A 160 23.43 7.49 -12.19
N LEU A 161 22.75 8.03 -11.18
CA LEU A 161 23.21 9.20 -10.43
C LEU A 161 24.53 8.94 -9.68
N LEU A 162 24.69 7.74 -9.13
CA LEU A 162 25.93 7.34 -8.46
C LEU A 162 27.08 7.18 -9.47
N ALA A 163 26.84 6.52 -10.61
CA ALA A 163 27.83 6.41 -11.68
C ALA A 163 28.22 7.79 -12.23
N TYR A 164 27.24 8.66 -12.47
CA TYR A 164 27.44 10.04 -12.89
C TYR A 164 28.31 10.80 -11.90
N PHE A 165 28.04 10.71 -10.60
CA PHE A 165 28.84 11.35 -9.56
C PHE A 165 30.32 10.92 -9.62
N VAL A 166 30.58 9.61 -9.67
CA VAL A 166 31.95 9.07 -9.73
C VAL A 166 32.68 9.53 -10.99
N VAL A 167 32.03 9.47 -12.15
CA VAL A 167 32.61 9.91 -13.42
C VAL A 167 32.94 11.40 -13.38
N VAL A 168 32.01 12.24 -12.92
CA VAL A 168 32.22 13.69 -12.88
C VAL A 168 33.33 14.07 -11.91
N VAL A 169 33.38 13.50 -10.71
CA VAL A 169 34.47 13.75 -9.75
C VAL A 169 35.83 13.36 -10.34
N THR A 170 35.88 12.23 -11.06
CA THR A 170 37.11 11.78 -11.74
C THR A 170 37.54 12.77 -12.83
N ILE A 171 36.60 13.24 -13.66
CA ILE A 171 36.89 14.24 -14.69
C ILE A 171 37.41 15.53 -14.05
N VAL A 172 36.73 16.04 -13.02
CA VAL A 172 37.13 17.28 -12.32
C VAL A 172 38.52 17.17 -11.68
N ALA A 173 38.93 15.97 -11.24
CA ALA A 173 40.27 15.73 -10.73
C ALA A 173 41.36 15.76 -11.82
N LEU A 174 41.02 15.40 -13.06
CA LEU A 174 41.96 15.29 -14.17
C LEU A 174 42.05 16.55 -15.04
N ILE A 175 41.10 17.49 -14.96
CA ILE A 175 41.13 18.70 -15.79
C ILE A 175 42.26 19.67 -15.37
N PRO A 176 42.84 20.42 -16.33
CA PRO A 176 43.85 21.44 -16.04
C PRO A 176 43.34 22.57 -15.15
N ASP A 177 44.23 23.12 -14.31
CA ASP A 177 43.92 24.19 -13.35
C ASP A 177 43.24 25.40 -14.00
N ALA A 178 43.66 25.79 -15.20
CA ALA A 178 43.09 26.90 -15.97
C ALA A 178 41.57 26.73 -16.25
N SER A 179 41.11 25.48 -16.37
CA SER A 179 39.71 25.13 -16.63
C SER A 179 38.92 24.78 -15.37
N ARG A 180 39.58 24.63 -14.22
CA ARG A 180 38.96 24.12 -12.98
C ARG A 180 37.88 25.04 -12.45
N VAL A 181 38.07 26.36 -12.53
CA VAL A 181 37.07 27.32 -12.05
C VAL A 181 35.86 27.38 -12.99
N GLN A 182 36.09 27.48 -14.31
CA GLN A 182 35.02 27.69 -15.29
C GLN A 182 34.21 26.42 -15.57
N ILE A 183 34.84 25.23 -15.55
CA ILE A 183 34.21 23.96 -15.93
C ILE A 183 34.15 23.01 -14.73
N GLY A 184 35.23 22.91 -13.96
CA GLY A 184 35.33 21.99 -12.84
C GLY A 184 34.32 22.25 -11.72
N ILE A 185 34.23 23.51 -11.26
CA ILE A 185 33.30 23.89 -10.19
C ILE A 185 31.84 23.64 -10.58
N PRO A 186 31.33 24.09 -11.74
CA PRO A 186 29.95 23.78 -12.16
C PRO A 186 29.67 22.28 -12.25
N LEU A 187 30.60 21.50 -12.79
CA LEU A 187 30.48 20.05 -12.87
C LEU A 187 30.41 19.42 -11.47
N ALA A 188 31.28 19.82 -10.56
CA ALA A 188 31.26 19.35 -9.17
C ALA A 188 29.93 19.68 -8.47
N ILE A 189 29.42 20.90 -8.65
CA ILE A 189 28.10 21.30 -8.12
C ILE A 189 27.00 20.40 -8.70
N SER A 190 27.00 20.15 -10.02
CA SER A 190 26.00 19.29 -10.65
C SER A 190 26.04 17.85 -10.12
N ALA A 191 27.24 17.33 -9.85
CA ALA A 191 27.44 16.00 -9.27
C ALA A 191 26.89 15.94 -7.85
N LEU A 192 27.18 16.94 -7.02
CA LEU A 192 26.65 17.04 -5.66
C LEU A 192 25.12 17.15 -5.63
N LEU A 193 24.52 17.93 -6.54
CA LEU A 193 23.06 17.98 -6.71
C LEU A 193 22.49 16.61 -7.10
N GLY A 194 23.15 15.91 -8.03
CA GLY A 194 22.77 14.54 -8.41
C GLY A 194 22.83 13.57 -7.23
N LEU A 195 23.85 13.68 -6.37
CA LEU A 195 23.96 12.89 -5.14
C LEU A 195 22.87 13.24 -4.11
N GLY A 196 22.49 14.52 -4.03
CA GLY A 196 21.34 14.97 -3.23
C GLY A 196 20.03 14.35 -3.71
N ILE A 197 19.78 14.33 -5.03
CA ILE A 197 18.62 13.65 -5.62
C ILE A 197 18.66 12.14 -5.32
N TYR A 198 19.83 11.49 -5.47
CA TYR A 198 20.02 10.09 -5.10
C TYR A 198 19.61 9.83 -3.65
N ALA A 199 20.05 10.67 -2.71
CA ALA A 199 19.71 10.54 -1.30
C ALA A 199 18.20 10.65 -1.05
N ILE A 200 17.52 11.61 -1.70
CA ILE A 200 16.06 11.75 -1.62
C ILE A 200 15.37 10.49 -2.15
N LEU A 201 15.79 10.00 -3.31
CA LEU A 201 15.23 8.79 -3.91
C LEU A 201 15.43 7.58 -2.99
N LYS A 202 16.62 7.44 -2.39
CA LYS A 202 17.01 6.27 -1.58
C LYS A 202 16.39 6.27 -0.20
N LEU A 203 16.38 7.41 0.47
CA LEU A 203 16.00 7.52 1.88
C LEU A 203 14.53 7.89 2.07
N TRP A 204 13.91 8.57 1.10
CA TRP A 204 12.52 9.03 1.23
C TRP A 204 11.55 8.34 0.29
N LEU A 205 11.89 8.15 -0.99
CA LEU A 205 10.94 7.63 -1.98
C LEU A 205 10.91 6.11 -2.04
N GLU A 206 12.07 5.46 -2.15
CA GLU A 206 12.19 4.00 -2.26
C GLU A 206 11.53 3.24 -1.09
N PRO A 207 11.72 3.64 0.20
CA PRO A 207 11.10 2.92 1.32
C PRO A 207 9.57 2.87 1.25
N LYS A 208 8.92 3.86 0.62
CA LYS A 208 7.45 3.90 0.47
C LYS A 208 6.87 2.72 -0.32
N PHE A 209 7.70 2.02 -1.08
CA PHE A 209 7.34 0.83 -1.84
C PHE A 209 7.50 -0.48 -1.04
N TYR A 210 8.18 -0.45 0.10
CA TYR A 210 8.48 -1.62 0.92
C TYR A 210 7.69 -1.64 2.22
N PHE A 211 7.90 -0.62 3.05
CA PHE A 211 7.33 -0.55 4.39
C PHE A 211 7.33 0.92 4.83
N ILE A 212 6.21 1.35 5.40
CA ILE A 212 6.12 2.58 6.18
C ILE A 212 5.34 2.19 7.42
N ASP A 213 5.87 2.53 8.59
CA ASP A 213 5.12 2.29 9.81
C ASP A 213 3.90 3.21 9.90
N TYR A 214 2.80 2.69 10.42
CA TYR A 214 1.56 3.44 10.64
C TYR A 214 1.26 3.55 12.13
N ILE A 215 1.65 4.66 12.74
CA ILE A 215 1.42 4.96 14.15
C ILE A 215 0.13 5.76 14.27
N HIS A 216 -0.94 5.12 14.75
CA HIS A 216 -2.27 5.76 14.86
C HIS A 216 -2.28 7.02 15.73
N ALA A 217 -1.42 7.11 16.74
CA ALA A 217 -1.33 8.27 17.63
C ALA A 217 -0.76 9.52 16.94
N GLU A 218 -0.08 9.36 15.81
CA GLU A 218 0.59 10.45 15.07
C GLU A 218 -0.22 10.91 13.84
N LYS A 219 -1.48 10.47 13.69
CA LYS A 219 -2.35 10.75 12.55
C LYS A 219 -3.60 11.50 12.99
#